data_AF-A0A241W4Y9-F1
#
_entry.id   AF-A0A241W4Y9-F1
#
_cell.length_a   1.000
_cell.length_b   1.000
_cell.length_c   1.000
_cell.angle_alpha   90.00
_cell.angle_beta   90.00
_cell.angle_gamma   90.00
#
_symmetry.space_group_name_H-M   'P 1'
#
loop_
_entity.id
_entity.type
_entity.pdbx_description
1 polymer ?
#
loop_
_entity_poly.entity_id
_entity_poly.type
_entity_poly.pdbx_seq_one_letter_code
_entity_poly.pdbx_strand_id
1 'polypeptide(L)'
;MLMTFKNLLGFTMKQGFSLLLLSASILVQHSYATSVEPQKTPQLERKQDEQNAQRGLIARPHGTLTDEQGKLIWSYDDYEFLKNYSGNTINPKLLTQAKLNQNIGLFKVTEGVWQLRGFDLANITVIEGKTGWIMVDTLASKETAAAALKFLRTQLGDKKISAIILTHSHYDHFGGVDAFLEDKNIPIIAPSGFMDAATSENIMAGSIMGKRASYMFGMNLDVNEKELVDSGLGKGLSFGTVTIAQPTILIDQPEKKLSVDGVEITFFNVPDSEAPSELTFSIESKNLYCGSEIITHTMHNLYTLRGAKARDTLKWVKYLDEAKDYNEKAKNRNFDFSASLAGLG
;
A
#
# COMPACT_ATOMS: atom_id res chain seq x y z
N MET A 1 -8.51 -31.91 -72.21
CA MET A 1 -9.25 -32.66 -71.19
C MET A 1 -9.59 -31.65 -70.10
N LEU A 2 -10.72 -30.91 -70.22
CA LEU A 2 -11.94 -31.07 -69.41
C LEU A 2 -11.60 -31.31 -67.92
N MET A 3 -12.08 -30.58 -66.90
CA MET A 3 -13.29 -29.79 -66.75
C MET A 3 -13.20 -29.02 -65.40
N THR A 4 -13.77 -27.82 -65.34
CA THR A 4 -14.04 -27.00 -64.14
C THR A 4 -15.04 -27.63 -63.16
N PHE A 5 -14.95 -27.32 -61.86
CA PHE A 5 -16.14 -27.05 -61.03
C PHE A 5 -15.88 -25.97 -59.95
N LYS A 6 -16.61 -24.87 -60.10
CA LYS A 6 -16.87 -23.82 -59.11
C LYS A 6 -17.84 -24.32 -58.03
N ASN A 7 -17.76 -23.68 -56.87
CA ASN A 7 -18.73 -23.62 -55.77
C ASN A 7 -18.72 -24.77 -54.75
N LEU A 8 -18.09 -24.49 -53.60
CA LEU A 8 -18.80 -24.59 -52.31
C LEU A 8 -18.45 -23.34 -51.49
N LEU A 9 -19.42 -22.43 -51.39
CA LEU A 9 -19.50 -21.36 -50.38
C LEU A 9 -19.48 -22.01 -48.98
N GLY A 10 -19.00 -21.40 -47.90
CA GLY A 10 -18.48 -20.07 -47.65
C GLY A 10 -18.21 -19.98 -46.15
N PHE A 11 -16.95 -19.85 -45.76
CA PHE A 11 -16.57 -19.61 -44.37
C PHE A 11 -16.09 -18.17 -44.26
N THR A 12 -17.02 -17.26 -44.00
CA THR A 12 -16.67 -15.86 -43.69
C THR A 12 -16.02 -15.79 -42.33
N MET A 13 -14.95 -15.00 -42.25
CA MET A 13 -14.10 -14.65 -41.09
C MET A 13 -14.84 -14.08 -39.86
N LYS A 14 -16.18 -14.15 -39.81
CA LYS A 14 -17.04 -13.77 -38.68
C LYS A 14 -17.37 -14.93 -37.73
N GLN A 15 -17.16 -16.18 -38.10
CA GLN A 15 -17.49 -17.33 -37.24
C GLN A 15 -16.35 -17.79 -36.31
N GLY A 16 -15.10 -17.39 -36.57
CA GLY A 16 -13.96 -17.68 -35.69
C GLY A 16 -13.94 -16.88 -34.38
N PHE A 17 -14.61 -15.73 -34.35
CA PHE A 17 -14.69 -14.89 -33.15
C PHE A 17 -15.78 -15.34 -32.15
N SER A 18 -16.80 -16.07 -32.63
CA SER A 18 -17.91 -16.50 -31.78
C SER A 18 -17.58 -17.72 -30.90
N LEU A 19 -16.57 -18.52 -31.27
CA LEU A 19 -16.17 -19.69 -30.48
C LEU A 19 -15.29 -19.31 -29.27
N LEU A 20 -14.47 -18.26 -29.38
CA LEU A 20 -13.67 -17.76 -28.24
C LEU A 20 -14.51 -17.07 -27.16
N LEU A 21 -15.61 -16.42 -27.55
CA LEU A 21 -16.55 -15.79 -26.61
C LEU A 21 -17.40 -16.83 -25.84
N LEU A 22 -17.66 -17.99 -26.45
CA LEU A 22 -18.37 -19.08 -25.77
C LEU A 22 -17.48 -19.80 -24.75
N SER A 23 -16.18 -19.96 -25.01
CA SER A 23 -15.28 -20.60 -24.05
C SER A 23 -15.06 -19.78 -22.77
N ALA A 24 -15.02 -18.44 -22.87
CA ALA A 24 -14.93 -17.58 -21.69
C ALA A 24 -16.18 -17.70 -20.80
N SER A 25 -17.36 -17.78 -21.42
CA SER A 25 -18.65 -17.88 -20.72
C SER A 25 -18.86 -19.24 -20.01
N ILE A 26 -18.33 -20.32 -20.59
CA ILE A 26 -18.42 -21.68 -20.01
C ILE A 26 -17.38 -21.89 -18.89
N LEU A 27 -16.19 -21.26 -18.99
CA LEU A 27 -15.21 -21.23 -17.91
C LEU A 27 -15.73 -20.49 -16.68
N VAL A 28 -16.42 -19.38 -16.89
CA VAL A 28 -17.09 -18.61 -15.84
C VAL A 28 -18.00 -19.51 -14.99
N GLN A 29 -18.80 -20.39 -15.60
CA GLN A 29 -19.67 -21.33 -14.86
C GLN A 29 -18.93 -22.40 -14.04
N HIS A 30 -17.81 -22.94 -14.52
CA HIS A 30 -17.07 -23.98 -13.79
C HIS A 30 -16.19 -23.41 -12.65
N SER A 31 -15.68 -22.19 -12.79
CA SER A 31 -14.98 -21.48 -11.70
C SER A 31 -15.90 -21.17 -10.52
N TYR A 32 -17.20 -21.00 -10.74
CA TYR A 32 -18.15 -20.76 -9.67
C TYR A 32 -18.33 -21.96 -8.74
N ALA A 33 -18.26 -23.19 -9.25
CA ALA A 33 -18.48 -24.40 -8.44
C ALA A 33 -17.35 -24.67 -7.43
N THR A 34 -16.13 -24.21 -7.68
CA THR A 34 -14.97 -24.42 -6.77
C THR A 34 -14.75 -23.27 -5.78
N SER A 35 -15.40 -22.12 -5.99
CA SER A 35 -15.27 -20.94 -5.12
C SER A 35 -16.17 -20.94 -3.87
N VAL A 36 -17.01 -21.97 -3.70
CA VAL A 36 -18.08 -22.03 -2.68
C VAL A 36 -17.83 -23.13 -1.64
N GLU A 37 -16.58 -23.41 -1.28
CA GLU A 37 -16.35 -23.71 0.14
C GLU A 37 -15.89 -22.42 0.82
N PRO A 38 -16.80 -21.66 1.45
CA PRO A 38 -16.39 -20.58 2.31
C PRO A 38 -15.61 -21.21 3.46
N GLN A 39 -14.28 -21.20 3.38
CA GLN A 39 -13.47 -21.22 4.59
C GLN A 39 -14.04 -20.15 5.49
N LYS A 40 -14.66 -20.57 6.60
CA LYS A 40 -15.30 -19.69 7.57
C LYS A 40 -14.23 -18.83 8.22
N THR A 41 -13.87 -17.70 7.64
CA THR A 41 -13.25 -16.61 8.41
C THR A 41 -14.28 -16.23 9.48
N PRO A 42 -13.97 -16.36 10.78
CA PRO A 42 -14.91 -16.08 11.85
C PRO A 42 -15.59 -14.71 11.67
N GLN A 43 -16.90 -14.65 11.90
CA GLN A 43 -17.68 -13.42 11.75
C GLN A 43 -17.23 -12.32 12.74
N LEU A 44 -16.63 -12.71 13.86
CA LEU A 44 -16.14 -11.80 14.91
C LEU A 44 -14.93 -10.98 14.44
N GLU A 45 -13.94 -11.63 13.80
CA GLU A 45 -12.75 -10.96 13.24
C GLU A 45 -13.16 -9.89 12.22
N ARG A 46 -14.11 -10.21 11.34
CA ARG A 46 -14.63 -9.28 10.33
C ARG A 46 -15.26 -8.02 10.92
N LYS A 47 -15.97 -8.11 12.05
CA LYS A 47 -16.55 -6.93 12.71
C LYS A 47 -15.47 -6.05 13.35
N GLN A 48 -14.42 -6.65 13.88
CA GLN A 48 -13.33 -5.89 14.49
C GLN A 48 -12.53 -5.15 13.42
N ASP A 49 -12.22 -5.78 12.29
CA ASP A 49 -11.52 -5.13 11.18
C ASP A 49 -12.32 -3.95 10.63
N GLU A 50 -13.65 -4.08 10.49
CA GLU A 50 -14.53 -2.99 10.05
C GLU A 50 -14.52 -1.81 11.05
N GLN A 51 -14.54 -2.11 12.35
CA GLN A 51 -14.48 -1.08 13.40
C GLN A 51 -13.13 -0.36 13.43
N ASN A 52 -12.03 -1.12 13.37
CA ASN A 52 -10.68 -0.57 13.35
C ASN A 52 -10.47 0.28 12.10
N ALA A 53 -10.89 -0.22 10.93
CA ALA A 53 -10.80 0.53 9.68
C ALA A 53 -11.55 1.87 9.71
N GLN A 54 -12.60 2.04 10.52
CA GLN A 54 -13.33 3.30 10.61
C GLN A 54 -12.85 4.19 11.77
N ARG A 55 -12.09 3.63 12.71
CA ARG A 55 -11.75 4.27 13.97
C ARG A 55 -10.91 5.52 13.74
N GLY A 56 -11.32 6.61 14.39
CA GLY A 56 -10.57 7.86 14.37
C GLY A 56 -10.67 8.67 13.08
N LEU A 57 -11.59 8.35 12.16
CA LEU A 57 -11.82 9.16 10.95
C LEU A 57 -12.06 10.64 11.31
N ILE A 58 -11.24 11.53 10.75
CA ILE A 58 -11.37 12.99 10.87
C ILE A 58 -12.06 13.55 9.63
N ALA A 59 -11.54 13.22 8.45
CA ALA A 59 -12.02 13.76 7.19
C ALA A 59 -11.73 12.80 6.03
N ARG A 60 -12.61 12.79 5.02
CA ARG A 60 -12.48 12.00 3.80
C ARG A 60 -12.21 12.92 2.60
N PRO A 61 -11.24 12.61 1.73
CA PRO A 61 -11.04 13.33 0.48
C PRO A 61 -12.10 12.94 -0.57
N HIS A 62 -12.28 13.80 -1.57
CA HIS A 62 -13.21 13.58 -2.68
C HIS A 62 -12.61 14.05 -4.00
N GLY A 63 -13.13 13.53 -5.10
CA GLY A 63 -12.76 13.89 -6.46
C GLY A 63 -11.57 13.11 -7.01
N THR A 64 -11.01 13.67 -8.08
CA THR A 64 -9.90 13.08 -8.85
C THR A 64 -8.70 14.01 -8.86
N LEU A 65 -7.51 13.41 -8.86
CA LEU A 65 -6.23 14.08 -9.06
C LEU A 65 -5.75 13.82 -10.49
N THR A 66 -5.40 14.88 -11.21
CA THR A 66 -4.84 14.81 -12.57
C THR A 66 -3.50 15.53 -12.62
N ASP A 67 -2.63 15.14 -13.56
CA ASP A 67 -1.40 15.88 -13.86
C ASP A 67 -1.66 17.13 -14.70
N GLU A 68 -0.59 17.88 -15.00
CA GLU A 68 -0.66 19.12 -15.79
C GLU A 68 -1.20 18.91 -17.22
N GLN A 69 -1.17 17.68 -17.73
CA GLN A 69 -1.67 17.29 -19.05
C GLN A 69 -3.11 16.74 -18.98
N GLY A 70 -3.71 16.69 -17.79
CA GLY A 70 -5.07 16.20 -17.57
C GLY A 70 -5.18 14.67 -17.49
N LYS A 71 -4.06 13.95 -17.42
CA LYS A 71 -4.08 12.49 -17.20
C LYS A 71 -4.46 12.21 -15.74
N LEU A 72 -5.35 11.26 -15.52
CA LEU A 72 -5.72 10.78 -14.19
C LEU A 72 -4.49 10.17 -13.48
N ILE A 73 -4.21 10.66 -12.28
CA ILE A 73 -3.17 10.14 -11.38
C ILE A 73 -3.79 9.29 -10.27
N TRP A 74 -4.88 9.78 -9.69
CA TRP A 74 -5.58 9.10 -8.59
C TRP A 74 -7.05 9.52 -8.52
N SER A 75 -7.91 8.64 -8.03
CA SER A 75 -9.32 8.95 -7.75
C SER A 75 -9.70 8.46 -6.36
N TYR A 76 -10.37 9.32 -5.60
CA TYR A 76 -10.91 8.98 -4.28
C TYR A 76 -12.31 8.34 -4.36
N ASP A 77 -13.00 8.55 -5.49
CA ASP A 77 -14.41 8.23 -5.67
C ASP A 77 -14.65 7.01 -6.58
N ASP A 78 -13.67 6.57 -7.38
CA ASP A 78 -13.84 5.49 -8.39
C ASP A 78 -14.31 4.16 -7.78
N TYR A 79 -13.93 3.89 -6.52
CA TYR A 79 -14.26 2.65 -5.82
C TYR A 79 -15.59 2.70 -5.04
N GLU A 80 -16.39 3.77 -5.14
CA GLU A 80 -17.67 3.90 -4.41
C GLU A 80 -18.70 2.82 -4.78
N PHE A 81 -18.61 2.24 -5.98
CA PHE A 81 -19.48 1.14 -6.41
C PHE A 81 -19.44 -0.07 -5.45
N LEU A 82 -18.32 -0.28 -4.74
CA LEU A 82 -18.16 -1.37 -3.77
C LEU A 82 -19.16 -1.27 -2.61
N LYS A 83 -19.65 -0.08 -2.26
CA LYS A 83 -20.57 0.14 -1.13
C LYS A 83 -21.88 -0.62 -1.31
N ASN A 84 -22.41 -0.61 -2.53
CA ASN A 84 -23.72 -1.20 -2.87
C ASN A 84 -23.60 -2.48 -3.71
N TYR A 85 -22.37 -2.94 -3.96
CA TYR A 85 -22.13 -4.14 -4.77
C TYR A 85 -22.72 -5.39 -4.10
N SER A 86 -23.58 -6.08 -4.85
CA SER A 86 -24.29 -7.31 -4.44
C SER A 86 -24.16 -8.45 -5.46
N GLY A 87 -23.32 -8.27 -6.49
CA GLY A 87 -23.07 -9.27 -7.53
C GLY A 87 -22.14 -10.39 -7.10
N ASN A 88 -21.75 -11.23 -8.07
CA ASN A 88 -20.89 -12.40 -7.88
C ASN A 88 -19.63 -12.44 -8.78
N THR A 89 -19.27 -11.34 -9.43
CA THR A 89 -18.05 -11.19 -10.24
C THR A 89 -16.78 -11.00 -9.40
N ILE A 90 -16.91 -10.51 -8.16
CA ILE A 90 -15.80 -10.31 -7.21
C ILE A 90 -15.72 -11.46 -6.21
N ASN A 91 -14.51 -11.99 -5.97
CA ASN A 91 -14.29 -12.99 -4.92
C ASN A 91 -14.74 -12.44 -3.54
N PRO A 92 -15.52 -13.16 -2.72
CA PRO A 92 -16.04 -12.64 -1.45
C PRO A 92 -14.98 -12.20 -0.43
N LYS A 93 -13.82 -12.88 -0.37
CA LYS A 93 -12.70 -12.48 0.50
C LYS A 93 -12.07 -11.18 0.00
N LEU A 94 -11.84 -11.08 -1.31
CA LEU A 94 -11.33 -9.85 -1.93
C LEU A 94 -12.32 -8.70 -1.78
N LEU A 95 -13.63 -8.94 -1.92
CA LEU A 95 -14.65 -7.91 -1.70
C LEU A 95 -14.62 -7.38 -0.27
N THR A 96 -14.40 -8.26 0.72
CA THR A 96 -14.25 -7.85 2.12
C THR A 96 -13.03 -6.95 2.27
N GLN A 97 -11.87 -7.38 1.77
CA GLN A 97 -10.64 -6.57 1.79
C GLN A 97 -10.80 -5.24 1.05
N ALA A 98 -11.45 -5.25 -0.10
CA ALA A 98 -11.70 -4.06 -0.91
C ALA A 98 -12.62 -3.06 -0.17
N LYS A 99 -13.59 -3.53 0.60
CA LYS A 99 -14.42 -2.66 1.45
C LYS A 99 -13.62 -2.08 2.61
N LEU A 100 -12.71 -2.86 3.21
CA LEU A 100 -11.81 -2.38 4.26
C LEU A 100 -10.86 -1.30 3.72
N ASN A 101 -10.24 -1.52 2.56
CA ASN A 101 -9.36 -0.56 1.89
C ASN A 101 -10.08 0.70 1.40
N GLN A 102 -11.42 0.72 1.38
CA GLN A 102 -12.21 1.90 1.01
C GLN A 102 -12.41 2.90 2.18
N ASN A 103 -11.91 2.57 3.37
CA ASN A 103 -11.84 3.49 4.52
C ASN A 103 -10.66 4.47 4.35
N ILE A 104 -10.78 5.31 3.33
CA ILE A 104 -9.81 6.34 2.95
C ILE A 104 -10.09 7.66 3.68
N GLY A 105 -9.05 8.45 3.92
CA GLY A 105 -9.17 9.68 4.72
C GLY A 105 -7.97 9.98 5.61
N LEU A 106 -8.12 11.03 6.40
CA LEU A 106 -7.26 11.33 7.54
C LEU A 106 -7.86 10.69 8.80
N PHE A 107 -7.07 9.90 9.50
CA PHE A 107 -7.47 9.19 10.70
C PHE A 107 -6.55 9.57 11.85
N LYS A 108 -7.14 9.83 13.03
CA LYS A 108 -6.40 9.89 14.30
C LYS A 108 -6.14 8.47 14.78
N VAL A 109 -4.88 8.13 14.98
CA VAL A 109 -4.51 6.83 15.56
C VAL A 109 -4.44 6.93 17.08
N THR A 110 -3.64 7.87 17.56
CA THR A 110 -3.47 8.19 18.97
C THR A 110 -3.18 9.68 19.10
N GLU A 111 -3.00 10.18 20.30
CA GLU A 111 -2.74 11.60 20.52
C GLU A 111 -1.45 12.05 19.83
N GLY A 112 -1.55 13.09 19.00
CA GLY A 112 -0.46 13.58 18.17
C GLY A 112 0.03 12.60 17.10
N VAL A 113 -0.77 11.63 16.66
CA VAL A 113 -0.44 10.73 15.56
C VAL A 113 -1.63 10.50 14.64
N TRP A 114 -1.43 10.71 13.35
CA TRP A 114 -2.45 10.56 12.33
C TRP A 114 -1.95 9.73 11.15
N GLN A 115 -2.87 9.21 10.35
CA GLN A 115 -2.57 8.57 9.09
C GLN A 115 -3.45 9.09 7.96
N LEU A 116 -2.83 9.35 6.81
CA LEU A 116 -3.52 9.56 5.54
C LEU A 116 -3.56 8.21 4.82
N ARG A 117 -4.76 7.71 4.55
CA ARG A 117 -4.98 6.39 3.95
C ARG A 117 -5.76 6.50 2.66
N GLY A 118 -5.40 5.69 1.66
CA GLY A 118 -6.06 5.67 0.34
C GLY A 118 -5.82 6.92 -0.51
N PHE A 119 -4.72 7.62 -0.26
CA PHE A 119 -4.18 8.63 -1.17
C PHE A 119 -3.29 8.03 -2.26
N ASP A 120 -2.88 6.77 -2.05
CA ASP A 120 -2.10 5.92 -2.94
C ASP A 120 -2.24 4.47 -2.43
N LEU A 121 -1.33 3.57 -2.84
CA LEU A 121 -1.21 2.21 -2.29
C LEU A 121 -0.86 2.23 -0.80
N ALA A 122 0.19 2.97 -0.45
CA ALA A 122 0.70 3.10 0.90
C ALA A 122 -0.04 4.17 1.70
N ASN A 123 0.25 4.22 3.00
CA ASN A 123 -0.21 5.27 3.90
C ASN A 123 0.92 6.28 4.15
N ILE A 124 0.56 7.50 4.54
CA ILE A 124 1.49 8.41 5.23
C ILE A 124 1.12 8.41 6.71
N THR A 125 2.09 8.24 7.61
CA THR A 125 1.88 8.52 9.04
C THR A 125 2.46 9.89 9.39
N VAL A 126 1.72 10.64 10.20
CA VAL A 126 2.07 11.99 10.64
C VAL A 126 2.21 11.95 12.16
N ILE A 127 3.38 12.31 12.67
CA ILE A 127 3.65 12.36 14.11
C ILE A 127 3.90 13.83 14.49
N GLU A 128 3.18 14.30 15.49
CA GLU A 128 3.38 15.62 16.09
C GLU A 128 4.73 15.65 16.85
N GLY A 129 5.65 16.50 16.36
CA GLY A 129 6.89 16.86 17.04
C GLY A 129 6.78 18.19 17.79
N LYS A 130 7.90 18.68 18.33
CA LYS A 130 7.95 19.96 19.07
C LYS A 130 7.84 21.17 18.16
N THR A 131 8.39 21.09 16.95
CA THR A 131 8.50 22.23 16.03
C THR A 131 7.75 22.02 14.72
N GLY A 132 7.39 20.78 14.39
CA GLY A 132 6.64 20.46 13.19
C GLY A 132 6.15 19.02 13.17
N TRP A 133 5.87 18.52 11.97
CA TRP A 133 5.49 17.13 11.74
C TRP A 133 6.68 16.27 11.32
N ILE A 134 6.75 15.10 11.92
CA ILE A 134 7.59 14.00 11.47
C ILE A 134 6.73 13.15 10.55
N MET A 135 7.09 13.10 9.27
CA MET A 135 6.37 12.33 8.26
C MET A 135 6.98 10.94 8.16
N VAL A 136 6.15 9.90 8.09
CA VAL A 136 6.58 8.52 7.85
C VAL A 136 6.00 8.08 6.52
N ASP A 137 6.89 7.74 5.60
CA ASP A 137 6.62 7.43 4.20
C ASP A 137 5.92 8.55 3.43
N THR A 138 5.92 8.43 2.10
CA THR A 138 5.68 9.56 1.20
C THR A 138 4.91 9.21 -0.07
N LEU A 139 4.24 8.05 -0.11
CA LEU A 139 3.45 7.59 -1.27
C LEU A 139 4.31 7.34 -2.53
N ALA A 140 3.67 6.89 -3.61
CA ALA A 140 4.36 6.46 -4.83
C ALA A 140 4.71 7.60 -5.78
N SER A 141 4.00 8.72 -5.72
CA SER A 141 4.23 9.85 -6.61
C SER A 141 4.18 11.20 -5.90
N LYS A 142 4.92 12.16 -6.47
CA LYS A 142 4.95 13.54 -5.99
C LYS A 142 3.56 14.18 -5.97
N GLU A 143 2.73 13.85 -6.95
CA GLU A 143 1.37 14.38 -7.10
C GLU A 143 0.46 13.89 -5.96
N THR A 144 0.43 12.58 -5.67
CA THR A 144 -0.38 12.04 -4.56
C THR A 144 0.13 12.52 -3.21
N ALA A 145 1.45 12.60 -3.03
CA ALA A 145 2.09 13.15 -1.84
C ALA A 145 1.74 14.63 -1.60
N ALA A 146 1.82 15.47 -2.63
CA ALA A 146 1.46 16.88 -2.55
C ALA A 146 -0.04 17.07 -2.25
N ALA A 147 -0.91 16.26 -2.87
CA ALA A 147 -2.34 16.26 -2.58
C ALA A 147 -2.62 15.85 -1.12
N ALA A 148 -1.92 14.83 -0.62
CA ALA A 148 -2.04 14.36 0.76
C ALA A 148 -1.55 15.41 1.77
N LEU A 149 -0.41 16.06 1.53
CA LEU A 149 0.10 17.15 2.36
C LEU A 149 -0.85 18.35 2.36
N LYS A 150 -1.37 18.74 1.19
CA LYS A 150 -2.37 19.81 1.09
C LYS A 150 -3.62 19.46 1.90
N PHE A 151 -4.15 18.24 1.74
CA PHE A 151 -5.31 17.77 2.50
C PHE A 151 -5.03 17.82 4.00
N LEU A 152 -3.90 17.27 4.45
CA LEU A 152 -3.48 17.30 5.85
C LEU A 152 -3.48 18.74 6.43
N ARG A 153 -2.90 19.70 5.70
CA ARG A 153 -2.84 21.11 6.12
C ARG A 153 -4.21 21.76 6.23
N THR A 154 -5.16 21.40 5.37
CA THR A 154 -6.54 21.89 5.48
C THR A 154 -7.25 21.39 6.74
N GLN A 155 -6.83 20.24 7.27
CA GLN A 155 -7.50 19.61 8.43
C GLN A 155 -6.80 19.92 9.76
N LEU A 156 -5.46 19.92 9.79
CA LEU A 156 -4.67 20.02 11.02
C LEU A 156 -3.85 21.33 11.13
N GLY A 157 -3.99 22.23 10.16
CA GLY A 157 -3.26 23.49 10.09
C GLY A 157 -1.94 23.39 9.33
N ASP A 158 -1.33 24.53 9.05
CA ASP A 158 -0.11 24.60 8.23
C ASP A 158 1.16 24.53 9.09
N LYS A 159 1.55 23.31 9.47
CA LYS A 159 2.81 23.07 10.18
C LYS A 159 3.93 22.70 9.21
N LYS A 160 5.16 23.03 9.62
CA LYS A 160 6.37 22.66 8.88
C LYS A 160 6.63 21.17 9.03
N ILE A 161 7.30 20.59 8.04
CA ILE A 161 7.88 19.25 8.15
C ILE A 161 9.22 19.36 8.88
N SER A 162 9.37 18.66 10.01
CA SER A 162 10.57 18.69 10.84
C SER A 162 11.47 17.47 10.64
N ALA A 163 10.94 16.35 10.15
CA ALA A 163 11.69 15.17 9.76
C ALA A 163 10.89 14.27 8.82
N ILE A 164 11.59 13.40 8.08
CA ILE A 164 11.00 12.34 7.26
C ILE A 164 11.64 11.01 7.68
N ILE A 165 10.81 9.98 7.86
CA ILE A 165 11.23 8.60 8.08
C ILE A 165 10.76 7.81 6.87
N LEU A 166 11.70 7.19 6.15
CA LEU A 166 11.40 6.24 5.07
C LEU A 166 11.56 4.84 5.65
N THR A 167 10.47 4.12 5.80
CA THR A 167 10.45 2.82 6.48
C THR A 167 11.26 1.79 5.72
N HIS A 168 11.15 1.78 4.38
CA HIS A 168 11.87 0.83 3.56
C HIS A 168 12.01 1.26 2.09
N SER A 169 12.71 0.43 1.34
CA SER A 169 13.24 0.72 0.00
C SER A 169 12.28 0.46 -1.17
N HIS A 170 10.96 0.51 -0.96
CA HIS A 170 9.97 0.47 -2.04
C HIS A 170 9.42 1.85 -2.40
N TYR A 171 9.17 2.05 -3.69
CA TYR A 171 8.88 3.37 -4.26
C TYR A 171 7.53 3.92 -3.81
N ASP A 172 6.58 3.11 -3.36
CA ASP A 172 5.34 3.57 -2.73
C ASP A 172 5.54 4.17 -1.32
N HIS A 173 6.74 4.04 -0.76
CA HIS A 173 7.10 4.62 0.53
C HIS A 173 8.02 5.84 0.40
N PHE A 174 8.80 5.96 -0.68
CA PHE A 174 9.70 7.11 -0.90
C PHE A 174 9.39 7.95 -2.15
N GLY A 175 8.53 7.49 -3.05
CA GLY A 175 8.37 8.00 -4.41
C GLY A 175 7.84 9.44 -4.46
N GLY A 176 7.08 9.87 -3.45
CA GLY A 176 6.59 11.24 -3.35
C GLY A 176 7.41 12.15 -2.43
N VAL A 177 8.61 11.75 -2.01
CA VAL A 177 9.39 12.47 -0.99
C VAL A 177 9.64 13.94 -1.31
N ASP A 178 9.85 14.30 -2.59
CA ASP A 178 10.07 15.69 -2.99
C ASP A 178 8.92 16.63 -2.64
N ALA A 179 7.70 16.12 -2.45
CA ALA A 179 6.55 16.93 -2.03
C ALA A 179 6.70 17.47 -0.60
N PHE A 180 7.56 16.86 0.22
CA PHE A 180 7.77 17.22 1.63
C PHE A 180 9.06 18.02 1.89
N LEU A 181 9.93 18.16 0.88
CA LEU A 181 11.24 18.80 1.00
C LEU A 181 11.17 20.33 0.83
N GLU A 182 10.39 20.97 1.68
CA GLU A 182 10.23 22.44 1.70
C GLU A 182 11.48 23.17 2.20
N ASP A 183 12.32 22.48 2.98
CA ASP A 183 13.65 22.90 3.40
C ASP A 183 14.66 21.78 3.08
N LYS A 184 15.83 22.15 2.54
CA LYS A 184 16.91 21.21 2.20
C LYS A 184 17.56 20.56 3.41
N ASN A 185 17.34 21.09 4.62
CA ASN A 185 17.93 20.60 5.86
C ASN A 185 17.02 19.64 6.64
N ILE A 186 15.85 19.27 6.11
CA ILE A 186 14.96 18.30 6.77
C ILE A 186 15.72 16.98 6.93
N PRO A 187 15.86 16.45 8.17
CA PRO A 187 16.49 15.16 8.39
C PRO A 187 15.64 14.04 7.77
N ILE A 188 16.29 13.20 6.97
CA ILE A 188 15.67 12.03 6.33
C ILE A 188 16.31 10.79 6.95
N ILE A 189 15.51 10.05 7.70
CA ILE A 189 15.91 8.83 8.40
C ILE A 189 15.48 7.63 7.56
N ALA A 190 16.40 6.69 7.32
CA ALA A 190 16.12 5.47 6.58
C ALA A 190 16.95 4.29 7.11
N PRO A 191 16.58 3.03 6.81
CA PRO A 191 17.40 1.88 7.13
C PRO A 191 18.73 1.88 6.35
N SER A 192 19.76 1.26 6.91
CA SER A 192 21.03 1.05 6.23
C SER A 192 20.84 0.29 4.91
N GLY A 193 21.51 0.72 3.84
CA GLY A 193 21.39 0.11 2.52
C GLY A 193 20.21 0.62 1.68
N PHE A 194 19.44 1.61 2.17
CA PHE A 194 18.26 2.15 1.50
C PHE A 194 18.53 2.56 0.05
N MET A 195 19.57 3.38 -0.21
CA MET A 195 19.84 3.90 -1.56
C MET A 195 20.22 2.79 -2.55
N ASP A 196 21.04 1.84 -2.11
CA ASP A 196 21.42 0.70 -2.94
C ASP A 196 20.19 -0.15 -3.27
N ALA A 197 19.35 -0.45 -2.28
CA ALA A 197 18.15 -1.24 -2.46
C ALA A 197 17.10 -0.53 -3.35
N ALA A 198 16.87 0.76 -3.13
CA ALA A 198 15.88 1.56 -3.86
C ALA A 198 16.23 1.74 -5.35
N THR A 199 17.53 1.70 -5.71
CA THR A 199 18.00 1.96 -7.07
C THR A 199 18.42 0.71 -7.83
N SER A 200 19.09 -0.25 -7.19
CA SER A 200 19.76 -1.37 -7.86
C SER A 200 18.81 -2.30 -8.64
N GLU A 201 17.67 -2.66 -8.06
CA GLU A 201 16.72 -3.60 -8.67
C GLU A 201 16.07 -3.02 -9.93
N ASN A 202 15.68 -1.74 -9.85
CA ASN A 202 15.04 -1.01 -10.94
C ASN A 202 16.01 -0.70 -12.09
N ILE A 203 17.30 -0.52 -11.82
CA ILE A 203 18.29 -0.25 -12.87
C ILE A 203 18.55 -1.52 -13.70
N MET A 204 18.66 -2.70 -13.07
CA MET A 204 19.02 -3.93 -13.78
C MET A 204 17.84 -4.55 -14.54
N ALA A 205 16.64 -4.52 -13.98
CA ALA A 205 15.47 -5.22 -14.52
C ALA A 205 14.22 -4.34 -14.67
N GLY A 206 14.34 -3.02 -14.51
CA GLY A 206 13.21 -2.10 -14.40
C GLY A 206 12.24 -2.12 -15.59
N SER A 207 12.72 -2.29 -16.82
CA SER A 207 11.84 -2.37 -18.00
C SER A 207 10.90 -3.59 -17.96
N ILE A 208 11.43 -4.75 -17.56
CA ILE A 208 10.68 -6.01 -17.46
C ILE A 208 9.78 -5.98 -16.22
N MET A 209 10.33 -5.54 -15.08
CA MET A 209 9.58 -5.41 -13.83
C MET A 209 8.42 -4.44 -13.99
N GLY A 210 8.64 -3.27 -14.61
CA GLY A 210 7.59 -2.28 -14.87
C GLY A 210 6.49 -2.83 -15.76
N LYS A 211 6.83 -3.58 -16.82
CA LYS A 211 5.84 -4.24 -17.67
C LYS A 211 5.02 -5.29 -16.91
N ARG A 212 5.63 -6.07 -16.02
CA ARG A 212 4.91 -7.06 -15.20
C ARG A 212 4.10 -6.39 -14.08
N ALA A 213 4.60 -5.31 -13.51
CA ALA A 213 3.90 -4.48 -12.53
C ALA A 213 2.62 -3.90 -13.14
N SER A 214 2.62 -3.51 -14.42
CA SER A 214 1.40 -3.02 -15.09
C SER A 214 0.28 -4.06 -15.12
N TYR A 215 0.61 -5.36 -15.17
CA TYR A 215 -0.38 -6.45 -15.05
C TYR A 215 -0.78 -6.65 -13.59
N MET A 216 0.20 -6.73 -12.68
CA MET A 216 -0.04 -6.95 -11.25
C MET A 216 -0.95 -5.88 -10.63
N PHE A 217 -0.78 -4.61 -11.02
CA PHE A 217 -1.57 -3.48 -10.53
C PHE A 217 -2.73 -3.09 -11.45
N GLY A 218 -2.98 -3.84 -12.54
CA GLY A 218 -4.12 -3.57 -13.42
C GLY A 218 -4.11 -2.20 -14.09
N MET A 219 -2.94 -1.68 -14.50
CA MET A 219 -2.77 -0.32 -15.02
C MET A 219 -3.64 0.02 -16.26
N ASN A 220 -4.10 -0.97 -17.00
CA ASN A 220 -4.95 -0.81 -18.19
C ASN A 220 -6.38 -1.33 -17.98
N LEU A 221 -6.80 -1.50 -16.73
CA LEU A 221 -8.15 -1.95 -16.36
C LEU A 221 -8.94 -0.75 -15.85
N ASP A 222 -10.21 -0.66 -16.22
CA ASP A 222 -11.09 0.34 -15.61
C ASP A 222 -11.46 -0.10 -14.19
N VAL A 223 -11.74 0.87 -13.33
CA VAL A 223 -12.24 0.59 -11.97
C VAL A 223 -13.72 0.27 -12.06
N ASN A 224 -14.07 -1.01 -11.97
CA ASN A 224 -15.45 -1.50 -11.97
C ASN A 224 -15.55 -2.93 -11.41
N GLU A 225 -16.77 -3.46 -11.30
CA GLU A 225 -17.06 -4.77 -10.71
C GLU A 225 -16.49 -5.99 -11.47
N LYS A 226 -15.96 -5.81 -12.69
CA LYS A 226 -15.46 -6.89 -13.56
C LYS A 226 -13.97 -6.80 -13.85
N GLU A 227 -13.33 -5.70 -13.46
CA GLU A 227 -11.96 -5.36 -13.81
C GLU A 227 -11.14 -5.05 -12.54
N LEU A 228 -10.70 -3.79 -12.32
CA LEU A 228 -9.89 -3.45 -11.15
C LEU A 228 -10.77 -3.12 -9.93
N VAL A 229 -10.64 -3.92 -8.87
CA VAL A 229 -11.44 -3.76 -7.64
C VAL A 229 -10.60 -3.40 -6.41
N ASP A 230 -9.36 -3.88 -6.33
CA ASP A 230 -8.42 -3.69 -5.22
C ASP A 230 -7.05 -4.32 -5.55
N SER A 231 -5.99 -3.95 -4.83
CA SER A 231 -4.67 -4.62 -4.88
C SER A 231 -4.41 -5.55 -3.69
N GLY A 232 -5.36 -5.67 -2.76
CA GLY A 232 -5.27 -6.45 -1.52
C GLY A 232 -4.61 -5.65 -0.39
N LEU A 233 -3.43 -5.07 -0.64
CA LEU A 233 -2.74 -4.23 0.32
C LEU A 233 -3.37 -2.83 0.44
N GLY A 234 -3.81 -2.27 -0.69
CA GLY A 234 -4.51 -1.00 -0.79
C GLY A 234 -5.38 -0.95 -2.05
N LYS A 235 -5.83 0.23 -2.46
CA LYS A 235 -6.69 0.35 -3.65
C LYS A 235 -6.00 0.07 -4.96
N GLY A 236 -4.79 0.58 -5.08
CA GLY A 236 -4.02 0.57 -6.30
C GLY A 236 -2.81 1.46 -6.11
N LEU A 237 -2.03 1.59 -7.16
CA LEU A 237 -0.81 2.37 -7.16
C LEU A 237 -0.98 3.59 -8.05
N SER A 238 -0.54 4.76 -7.61
CA SER A 238 -0.50 5.93 -8.47
C SER A 238 0.62 5.85 -9.52
N PHE A 239 0.36 6.40 -10.71
CA PHE A 239 1.30 6.42 -11.84
C PHE A 239 1.67 7.86 -12.23
N GLY A 240 2.32 8.55 -11.29
CA GLY A 240 2.83 9.92 -11.43
C GLY A 240 4.36 10.00 -11.45
N THR A 241 4.88 11.14 -11.01
CA THR A 241 6.31 11.42 -10.93
C THR A 241 6.92 10.77 -9.70
N VAL A 242 7.82 9.80 -9.91
CA VAL A 242 8.59 9.15 -8.84
C VAL A 242 9.86 9.97 -8.56
N THR A 243 10.12 10.23 -7.29
CA THR A 243 11.24 10.99 -6.75
C THR A 243 11.97 10.17 -5.68
N ILE A 244 13.20 10.55 -5.35
CA ILE A 244 13.99 9.89 -4.31
C ILE A 244 14.94 10.92 -3.69
N ALA A 245 15.10 10.85 -2.38
CA ALA A 245 15.99 11.72 -1.62
C ALA A 245 17.02 10.91 -0.84
N GLN A 246 18.23 11.42 -0.77
CA GLN A 246 19.32 10.79 -0.02
C GLN A 246 19.04 10.87 1.48
N PRO A 247 18.98 9.74 2.21
CA PRO A 247 18.88 9.76 3.66
C PRO A 247 20.07 10.47 4.30
N THR A 248 19.81 11.32 5.29
CA THR A 248 20.84 12.02 6.07
C THR A 248 21.20 11.28 7.35
N ILE A 249 20.31 10.40 7.83
CA ILE A 249 20.50 9.56 9.02
C ILE A 249 20.18 8.12 8.65
N LEU A 250 21.14 7.22 8.89
CA LEU A 250 20.94 5.79 8.69
C LEU A 250 20.74 5.05 10.01
N ILE A 251 19.76 4.14 10.02
CA ILE A 251 19.58 3.15 11.07
C ILE A 251 20.35 1.89 10.67
N ASP A 252 21.49 1.68 11.30
CA ASP A 252 22.50 0.69 10.96
C ASP A 252 22.71 -0.36 12.05
N GLN A 253 22.07 -0.18 13.21
CA GLN A 253 22.10 -1.10 14.34
C GLN A 253 20.80 -1.89 14.42
N PRO A 254 20.80 -3.11 14.99
CA PRO A 254 19.57 -3.88 15.21
C PRO A 254 18.51 -3.10 16.00
N GLU A 255 18.94 -2.32 17.00
CA GLU A 255 18.11 -1.38 17.74
C GLU A 255 18.85 -0.04 17.85
N LYS A 256 18.16 1.08 17.58
CA LYS A 256 18.73 2.44 17.69
C LYS A 256 17.69 3.41 18.22
N LYS A 257 18.03 4.10 19.31
CA LYS A 257 17.17 5.14 19.89
C LYS A 257 17.61 6.51 19.40
N LEU A 258 16.66 7.32 18.95
CA LEU A 258 16.89 8.69 18.52
C LEU A 258 15.77 9.60 19.01
N SER A 259 16.12 10.82 19.40
CA SER A 259 15.16 11.90 19.61
C SER A 259 14.97 12.65 18.29
N VAL A 260 13.77 12.59 17.74
CA VAL A 260 13.41 13.25 16.46
C VAL A 260 12.40 14.34 16.77
N ASP A 261 12.78 15.60 16.58
CA ASP A 261 11.96 16.78 16.95
C ASP A 261 11.35 16.67 18.36
N GLY A 262 12.10 16.10 19.32
CA GLY A 262 11.69 15.90 20.70
C GLY A 262 10.77 14.72 20.98
N VAL A 263 10.54 13.85 20.00
CA VAL A 263 9.88 12.54 20.15
C VAL A 263 10.96 11.47 20.28
N GLU A 264 10.94 10.69 21.37
CA GLU A 264 11.85 9.57 21.55
C GLU A 264 11.35 8.36 20.75
N ILE A 265 12.13 7.94 19.76
CA ILE A 265 11.80 6.84 18.86
C ILE A 265 12.85 5.74 18.99
N THR A 266 12.41 4.50 19.21
CA THR A 266 13.27 3.31 19.13
C THR A 266 13.05 2.66 17.77
N PHE A 267 14.07 2.68 16.91
CA PHE A 267 14.08 2.03 15.60
C PHE A 267 14.66 0.62 15.71
N PHE A 268 14.11 -0.30 14.93
CA PHE A 268 14.61 -1.66 14.78
C PHE A 268 14.89 -1.95 13.30
N ASN A 269 16.11 -2.34 12.98
CA ASN A 269 16.49 -2.64 11.60
C ASN A 269 16.11 -4.09 11.28
N VAL A 270 15.31 -4.30 10.22
CA VAL A 270 14.75 -5.61 9.84
C VAL A 270 15.03 -5.95 8.36
N PRO A 271 16.31 -5.92 7.93
CA PRO A 271 16.67 -6.10 6.52
C PRO A 271 16.31 -7.49 5.97
N ASP A 272 16.10 -7.57 4.65
CA ASP A 272 15.72 -8.78 3.91
C ASP A 272 14.37 -9.41 4.35
N SER A 273 13.50 -8.64 5.00
CA SER A 273 12.14 -9.07 5.34
C SER A 273 11.16 -8.80 4.19
N GLU A 274 10.36 -7.72 4.26
CA GLU A 274 9.53 -7.30 3.12
C GLU A 274 10.42 -6.69 2.03
N ALA A 275 11.37 -5.84 2.43
CA ALA A 275 12.35 -5.22 1.54
C ALA A 275 13.81 -5.57 1.91
N PRO A 276 14.77 -5.41 0.98
CA PRO A 276 16.20 -5.59 1.29
C PRO A 276 16.69 -4.63 2.40
N SER A 277 16.12 -3.43 2.46
CA SER A 277 16.40 -2.43 3.47
C SER A 277 15.08 -1.93 4.04
N GLU A 278 14.83 -2.23 5.32
CA GLU A 278 13.58 -1.97 6.03
C GLU A 278 13.83 -1.79 7.54
N LEU A 279 13.06 -0.89 8.16
CA LEU A 279 13.02 -0.70 9.61
C LEU A 279 11.59 -0.71 10.14
N THR A 280 11.43 -1.06 11.41
CA THR A 280 10.23 -0.78 12.21
C THR A 280 10.59 0.19 13.32
N PHE A 281 9.59 0.75 14.02
CA PHE A 281 9.88 1.60 15.17
C PHE A 281 8.78 1.61 16.23
N SER A 282 9.14 2.03 17.43
CA SER A 282 8.28 2.22 18.57
C SER A 282 8.38 3.62 19.15
N ILE A 283 7.25 4.17 19.61
CA ILE A 283 7.17 5.38 20.41
C ILE A 283 6.48 5.03 21.73
N GLU A 284 7.28 4.69 22.73
CA GLU A 284 6.80 4.15 24.01
C GLU A 284 5.83 5.11 24.71
N SER A 285 6.13 6.42 24.70
CA SER A 285 5.26 7.44 25.33
C SER A 285 3.87 7.55 24.69
N LYS A 286 3.67 6.95 23.51
CA LYS A 286 2.41 6.94 22.77
C LYS A 286 1.78 5.54 22.71
N ASN A 287 2.38 4.52 23.33
CA ASN A 287 2.01 3.11 23.19
C ASN A 287 1.86 2.69 21.72
N LEU A 288 2.81 3.14 20.88
CA LEU A 288 2.74 2.99 19.43
C LEU A 288 3.88 2.11 18.92
N TYR A 289 3.53 1.14 18.08
CA TYR A 289 4.47 0.36 17.29
C TYR A 289 4.09 0.44 15.81
N CYS A 290 5.01 0.92 14.98
CA CYS A 290 4.90 0.91 13.53
C CYS A 290 5.62 -0.33 13.00
N GLY A 291 4.85 -1.30 12.50
CA GLY A 291 5.37 -2.55 11.96
C GLY A 291 5.88 -2.46 10.52
N SER A 292 6.06 -1.26 9.95
CA SER A 292 6.35 -1.08 8.52
C SER A 292 5.41 -1.95 7.68
N GLU A 293 5.95 -2.72 6.73
CA GLU A 293 5.21 -3.62 5.88
C GLU A 293 5.46 -5.10 6.24
N ILE A 294 6.21 -5.35 7.32
CA ILE A 294 6.35 -6.71 7.89
C ILE A 294 5.08 -7.20 8.59
N ILE A 295 4.21 -6.28 9.04
CA ILE A 295 2.89 -6.58 9.62
C ILE A 295 1.84 -5.78 8.87
N THR A 296 0.94 -6.47 8.19
CA THR A 296 -0.21 -5.88 7.47
C THR A 296 -1.44 -6.78 7.63
N HIS A 297 -2.61 -6.32 7.17
CA HIS A 297 -3.87 -7.12 7.17
C HIS A 297 -3.99 -8.05 5.96
N THR A 298 -2.89 -8.50 5.39
CA THR A 298 -2.87 -9.46 4.28
C THR A 298 -1.65 -10.36 4.36
N MET A 299 -1.72 -11.55 3.76
CA MET A 299 -0.53 -12.35 3.54
C MET A 299 0.32 -11.65 2.48
N HIS A 300 1.50 -11.18 2.89
CA HIS A 300 2.39 -10.47 2.00
C HIS A 300 3.12 -11.43 1.05
N ASN A 301 3.61 -10.89 -0.06
CA ASN A 301 4.38 -11.61 -1.04
C ASN A 301 5.67 -12.16 -0.42
N LEU A 302 5.91 -13.45 -0.53
CA LEU A 302 7.27 -14.01 -0.34
C LEU A 302 8.09 -13.88 -1.62
N TYR A 303 7.38 -13.73 -2.74
CA TYR A 303 7.87 -13.43 -4.06
C TYR A 303 6.80 -12.63 -4.80
N THR A 304 7.13 -11.42 -5.25
CA THR A 304 6.17 -10.58 -5.98
C THR A 304 6.08 -10.98 -7.45
N LEU A 305 4.87 -10.98 -8.01
CA LEU A 305 4.61 -11.37 -9.40
C LEU A 305 5.23 -10.40 -10.42
N ARG A 306 5.54 -9.15 -10.03
CA ARG A 306 6.32 -8.24 -10.88
C ARG A 306 7.75 -8.73 -11.15
N GLY A 307 8.23 -9.68 -10.35
CA GLY A 307 9.56 -10.27 -10.44
C GLY A 307 10.55 -9.50 -9.58
N ALA A 308 11.06 -10.16 -8.54
CA ALA A 308 12.06 -9.63 -7.62
C ALA A 308 12.91 -10.78 -7.06
N LYS A 309 13.92 -10.47 -6.26
CA LYS A 309 14.56 -11.50 -5.40
C LYS A 309 13.51 -12.06 -4.42
N ALA A 310 13.50 -13.37 -4.21
CA ALA A 310 12.66 -13.98 -3.19
C ALA A 310 13.10 -13.52 -1.78
N ARG A 311 12.13 -13.31 -0.89
CA ARG A 311 12.34 -12.81 0.47
C ARG A 311 12.76 -13.92 1.43
N ASP A 312 13.48 -13.56 2.48
CA ASP A 312 13.91 -14.50 3.51
C ASP A 312 12.80 -14.65 4.55
N THR A 313 11.97 -15.68 4.37
CA THR A 313 10.83 -15.97 5.26
C THR A 313 11.25 -16.26 6.69
N LEU A 314 12.41 -16.87 6.91
CA LEU A 314 12.88 -17.23 8.25
C LEU A 314 13.32 -15.97 9.01
N LYS A 315 14.01 -15.04 8.33
CA LYS A 315 14.30 -13.72 8.90
C LYS A 315 13.02 -12.96 9.23
N TRP A 316 12.05 -12.93 8.31
CA TRP A 316 10.78 -12.24 8.53
C TRP A 316 10.05 -12.78 9.77
N VAL A 317 9.91 -14.11 9.91
CA VAL A 317 9.29 -14.73 11.10
C VAL A 317 10.04 -14.35 12.38
N LYS A 318 11.38 -14.40 12.34
CA LYS A 318 12.20 -13.97 13.49
C LYS A 318 11.92 -12.51 13.89
N TYR A 319 11.81 -11.59 12.93
CA TYR A 319 11.50 -10.19 13.22
C TYR A 319 10.08 -10.01 13.79
N LEU A 320 9.12 -10.82 13.35
CA LEU A 320 7.77 -10.83 13.94
C LEU A 320 7.79 -11.28 15.40
N ASP A 321 8.57 -12.31 15.72
CA ASP A 321 8.75 -12.77 17.10
C ASP A 321 9.44 -11.69 17.97
N GLU A 322 10.50 -11.05 17.45
CA GLU A 322 11.18 -9.95 18.15
C GLU A 322 10.25 -8.76 18.39
N ALA A 323 9.43 -8.39 17.40
CA ALA A 323 8.42 -7.34 17.51
C ALA A 323 7.36 -7.69 18.57
N LYS A 324 6.89 -8.94 18.58
CA LYS A 324 5.93 -9.43 19.58
C LYS A 324 6.52 -9.37 20.98
N ASP A 325 7.72 -9.91 21.17
CA ASP A 325 8.42 -9.93 22.47
C ASP A 325 8.67 -8.51 23.00
N TYR A 326 9.06 -7.59 22.12
CA TYR A 326 9.22 -6.18 22.48
C TYR A 326 7.90 -5.57 22.97
N ASN A 327 6.81 -5.80 22.24
CA ASN A 327 5.49 -5.29 22.62
C ASN A 327 4.93 -5.92 23.90
N GLU A 328 5.17 -7.21 24.16
CA GLU A 328 4.79 -7.87 25.41
C GLU A 328 5.57 -7.30 26.61
N LYS A 329 6.89 -7.07 26.45
CA LYS A 329 7.71 -6.41 27.47
C LYS A 329 7.24 -4.97 27.72
N ALA A 330 6.84 -4.24 26.67
CA ALA A 330 6.30 -2.90 26.80
C ALA A 330 4.94 -2.90 27.53
N LYS A 331 4.03 -3.83 27.22
CA LYS A 331 2.74 -4.03 27.93
C LYS A 331 2.94 -4.28 29.42
N ASN A 332 3.94 -5.09 29.77
CA ASN A 332 4.29 -5.38 31.17
C ASN A 332 4.88 -4.17 31.93
N ARG A 333 5.14 -3.04 31.25
CA ARG A 333 5.67 -1.81 31.85
C ARG A 333 4.63 -0.74 32.18
N ASN A 334 3.36 -0.83 31.72
CA ASN A 334 2.15 -0.11 32.22
C ASN A 334 0.99 -0.08 31.16
N PHE A 335 -0.17 -0.67 31.48
CA PHE A 335 -1.54 -0.32 31.03
C PHE A 335 -2.13 -0.71 29.64
N ASP A 336 -3.48 -0.73 29.68
CA ASP A 336 -4.57 -1.16 28.78
C ASP A 336 -4.45 -0.77 27.28
N PHE A 337 -4.78 -1.69 26.37
CA PHE A 337 -4.46 -1.57 24.93
C PHE A 337 -5.68 -1.26 24.06
N SER A 338 -5.62 -0.12 23.35
CA SER A 338 -6.48 0.16 22.20
C SER A 338 -5.74 0.95 21.11
N ALA A 339 -4.56 0.52 20.65
CA ALA A 339 -3.98 1.01 19.39
C ALA A 339 -2.87 0.06 18.91
N SER A 340 -3.05 -0.58 17.76
CA SER A 340 -2.03 -1.34 17.01
C SER A 340 -2.04 -0.78 15.60
N LEU A 341 -0.88 -0.38 15.06
CA LEU A 341 -0.78 0.47 13.86
C LEU A 341 -0.35 -0.25 12.58
N ALA A 342 -0.49 -1.57 12.54
CA ALA A 342 -0.13 -2.37 11.39
C ALA A 342 -1.31 -2.53 10.43
N GLY A 343 -1.65 -1.47 9.69
CA GLY A 343 -2.82 -1.40 8.82
C GLY A 343 -4.12 -1.26 9.63
N LEU A 344 -5.05 -0.43 9.15
CA LEU A 344 -6.42 -0.23 9.67
C LEU A 344 -6.61 -0.57 11.16
N GLY A 345 -5.90 0.14 12.05
CA GLY A 345 -6.03 0.02 13.51
C GLY A 345 -7.17 0.83 14.10
#